data_AF-A0A1B3LX93-F1
#
_entry.id   AF-A0A1B3LX93-F1
#
_cell.length_a   1.000
_cell.length_b   1.000
_cell.length_c   1.000
_cell.angle_alpha   90.00
_cell.angle_beta   90.00
_cell.angle_gamma   90.00
#
_symmetry.space_group_name_H-M   'P 1'
#
loop_
_entity.id
_entity.type
_entity.pdbx_description
1 polymer ?
#
loop_
_entity_poly.entity_id
_entity_poly.type
_entity_poly.pdbx_seq_one_letter_code
_entity_poly.pdbx_strand_id
1 'polypeptide(L)'
;MFERPHHQRIAHVLAALDGDALRHHGCLFGGCTCIALRYGEYRESVDIDFLVSDAAGYRELRQLLTGPAGLNALVRPGAQPLTMLREVRADQYGLRTTVQMDGEAIKFEIVREARMELETPANDDVVCGVHTLTPLDMAASKLLANSDRWADDSVFSRDVIDLAMMGLPLPLQRRALAKAEKAYGPAVARDLTKAIDRLQERQGWLERCMKAMAMTLPKAVLWQKIRSLRKLLKPV
;
A
#
# COMPACT_ATOMS: atom_id res chain seq x y z
N MET A 1 14.52 -11.05 6.94
CA MET A 1 15.24 -10.11 6.06
C MET A 1 14.68 -10.31 4.65
N PHE A 2 14.41 -9.23 3.91
CA PHE A 2 13.86 -9.31 2.55
C PHE A 2 14.92 -9.81 1.56
N GLU A 3 14.50 -10.52 0.51
CA GLU A 3 15.40 -11.11 -0.48
C GLU A 3 15.76 -10.12 -1.59
N ARG A 4 14.84 -9.23 -1.97
CA ARG A 4 15.07 -8.29 -3.08
C ARG A 4 15.94 -7.12 -2.61
N PRO A 5 17.00 -6.76 -3.35
CA PRO A 5 17.87 -5.64 -2.99
C PRO A 5 17.10 -4.32 -2.78
N HIS A 6 16.11 -4.03 -3.63
CA HIS A 6 15.32 -2.81 -3.48
C HIS A 6 14.46 -2.80 -2.22
N HIS A 7 13.90 -3.94 -1.82
CA HIS A 7 13.13 -4.04 -0.59
C HIS A 7 14.01 -4.00 0.67
N GLN A 8 15.26 -4.46 0.59
CA GLN A 8 16.24 -4.24 1.66
C GLN A 8 16.52 -2.75 1.87
N ARG A 9 16.67 -1.98 0.78
CA ARG A 9 16.80 -0.51 0.86
C ARG A 9 15.57 0.15 1.46
N ILE A 10 14.37 -0.26 1.02
CA ILE A 10 13.11 0.22 1.63
C ILE A 10 13.08 -0.11 3.13
N ALA A 11 13.46 -1.32 3.51
CA ALA A 11 13.52 -1.72 4.91
C ALA A 11 14.49 -0.88 5.74
N HIS A 12 15.65 -0.50 5.18
CA HIS A 12 16.59 0.42 5.82
C HIS A 12 15.98 1.81 6.01
N VAL A 13 15.31 2.35 5.00
CA VAL A 13 14.59 3.62 5.11
C VAL A 13 13.53 3.54 6.20
N LEU A 14 12.67 2.52 6.17
CA LEU A 14 11.60 2.32 7.16
C LEU A 14 12.16 2.17 8.58
N ALA A 15 13.25 1.41 8.74
CA ALA A 15 13.89 1.22 10.04
C ALA A 15 14.56 2.48 10.58
N ALA A 16 14.85 3.50 9.77
CA ALA A 16 15.37 4.78 10.24
C ALA A 16 14.26 5.70 10.78
N LEU A 17 13.00 5.46 10.40
CA LEU A 17 11.87 6.30 10.80
C LEU A 17 11.46 6.03 12.25
N ASP A 18 10.91 7.07 12.89
CA ASP A 18 10.28 7.00 14.19
C ASP A 18 8.83 6.50 14.05
N GLY A 19 8.64 5.19 14.26
CA GLY A 19 7.35 4.53 14.13
C GLY A 19 6.31 5.03 15.13
N ASP A 20 6.71 5.44 16.34
CA ASP A 20 5.82 5.95 17.37
C ASP A 20 5.37 7.38 17.04
N ALA A 21 6.29 8.24 16.57
CA ALA A 21 5.94 9.57 16.09
C ALA A 21 5.00 9.53 14.87
N LEU A 22 5.24 8.62 13.92
CA LEU A 22 4.34 8.38 12.79
C LEU A 22 2.94 7.95 13.28
N ARG A 23 2.87 6.98 14.19
CA ARG A 23 1.59 6.51 14.77
C ARG A 23 0.86 7.61 15.53
N HIS A 24 1.58 8.47 16.24
CA HIS A 24 1.00 9.59 16.98
C HIS A 24 0.18 10.52 16.06
N HIS A 25 0.67 10.76 14.85
CA HIS A 25 -0.06 11.55 13.84
C HIS A 25 -1.06 10.73 12.99
N GLY A 26 -1.32 9.47 13.35
CA GLY A 26 -2.17 8.56 12.57
C GLY A 26 -1.60 8.24 11.18
N CYS A 27 -0.28 8.33 11.00
CA CYS A 27 0.43 8.07 9.76
C CYS A 27 0.87 6.62 9.68
N LEU A 28 0.23 5.85 8.80
CA LEU A 28 0.36 4.40 8.77
C LEU A 28 0.97 3.94 7.45
N PHE A 29 1.98 3.06 7.53
CA PHE A 29 2.60 2.48 6.34
C PHE A 29 1.59 1.62 5.57
N GLY A 30 1.47 1.84 4.26
CA GLY A 30 0.45 1.23 3.45
C GLY A 30 0.87 1.07 1.99
N GLY A 31 -0.14 1.07 1.11
CA GLY A 31 0.07 0.91 -0.32
C GLY A 31 0.59 -0.47 -0.72
N CYS A 32 1.07 -0.54 -1.97
CA CYS A 32 1.56 -1.76 -2.62
C CYS A 32 2.73 -2.40 -1.86
N THR A 33 3.65 -1.57 -1.40
CA THR A 33 4.91 -2.03 -0.78
C THR A 33 4.66 -2.61 0.60
N CYS A 34 3.83 -1.98 1.41
CA CYS A 34 3.45 -2.56 2.70
C CYS A 34 2.85 -3.96 2.56
N ILE A 35 1.96 -4.16 1.58
CA ILE A 35 1.36 -5.47 1.31
C ILE A 35 2.42 -6.46 0.81
N ALA A 36 3.27 -6.07 -0.15
CA ALA A 36 4.32 -6.94 -0.66
C ALA A 36 5.26 -7.41 0.47
N LEU A 37 5.73 -6.50 1.32
CA LEU A 37 6.62 -6.82 2.44
C LEU A 37 5.94 -7.68 3.52
N ARG A 38 4.67 -7.41 3.85
CA ARG A 38 3.92 -8.15 4.88
C ARG A 38 3.55 -9.57 4.47
N TYR A 39 3.23 -9.80 3.20
CA TYR A 39 2.69 -11.07 2.71
C TYR A 39 3.72 -11.89 1.92
N GLY A 40 4.97 -11.87 2.35
CA GLY A 40 6.01 -12.79 1.87
C GLY A 40 6.69 -12.40 0.56
N GLU A 41 6.78 -11.09 0.25
CA GLU A 41 7.59 -10.56 -0.84
C GLU A 41 7.28 -11.14 -2.23
N TYR A 42 6.01 -11.49 -2.46
CA TYR A 42 5.56 -12.23 -3.65
C TYR A 42 5.75 -11.50 -4.98
N ARG A 43 6.02 -10.19 -4.94
CA ARG A 43 6.29 -9.34 -6.09
C ARG A 43 7.18 -8.17 -5.68
N GLU A 44 7.78 -7.51 -6.64
CA GLU A 44 8.48 -6.25 -6.42
C GLU A 44 7.50 -5.07 -6.28
N SER A 45 7.84 -4.15 -5.39
CA SER A 45 7.18 -2.85 -5.21
C SER A 45 8.22 -1.81 -4.82
N VAL A 46 8.16 -0.63 -5.44
CA VAL A 46 9.33 0.27 -5.50
C VAL A 46 9.21 1.55 -4.67
N ASP A 47 7.99 1.97 -4.37
CA ASP A 47 7.69 3.22 -3.67
C ASP A 47 7.39 2.97 -2.18
N ILE A 48 7.43 4.02 -1.36
CA ILE A 48 7.02 4.00 0.04
C ILE A 48 5.78 4.89 0.20
N ASP A 49 4.66 4.29 0.57
CA ASP A 49 3.40 4.99 0.77
C ASP A 49 2.98 4.89 2.23
N PHE A 50 2.66 6.03 2.83
CA PHE A 50 1.96 6.15 4.10
C PHE A 50 0.59 6.76 3.88
N LEU A 51 -0.37 6.48 4.76
CA LEU A 51 -1.70 7.06 4.71
C LEU A 51 -2.04 7.70 6.05
N VAL A 52 -2.72 8.84 5.99
CA VAL A 52 -3.30 9.55 7.13
C VAL A 52 -4.73 9.91 6.77
N SER A 53 -5.70 9.50 7.59
CA SER A 53 -7.11 9.91 7.40
C SER A 53 -7.53 11.06 8.30
N ASP A 54 -6.87 11.25 9.44
CA ASP A 54 -7.16 12.35 10.35
C ASP A 54 -6.62 13.69 9.81
N ALA A 55 -7.48 14.71 9.82
CA ALA A 55 -7.14 16.03 9.32
C ALA A 55 -6.14 16.76 10.23
N ALA A 56 -6.20 16.55 11.55
CA ALA A 56 -5.26 17.18 12.48
C ALA A 56 -3.87 16.58 12.33
N GLY A 57 -3.75 15.24 12.32
CA GLY A 57 -2.51 14.54 12.05
C GLY A 57 -1.87 14.93 10.71
N TYR A 58 -2.68 15.04 9.64
CA TYR A 58 -2.16 15.50 8.34
C TYR A 58 -1.64 16.94 8.39
N ARG A 59 -2.34 17.86 9.07
CA ARG A 59 -1.92 19.25 9.22
C ARG A 59 -0.59 19.35 9.98
N GLU A 60 -0.44 18.59 11.05
CA GLU A 60 0.79 18.57 11.87
C GLU A 60 1.97 18.02 11.07
N LEU A 61 1.78 16.90 10.37
CA LEU A 61 2.80 16.34 9.47
C LEU A 61 3.18 17.33 8.37
N ARG A 62 2.19 18.04 7.79
CA ARG A 62 2.46 19.08 6.79
C ARG A 62 3.36 20.15 7.38
N GLN A 63 3.02 20.71 8.55
CA GLN A 63 3.82 21.74 9.20
C GLN A 63 5.23 21.25 9.52
N LEU A 64 5.35 20.05 10.08
CA LEU A 64 6.62 19.43 10.46
C LEU A 64 7.53 19.19 9.26
N LEU A 65 7.00 18.56 8.21
CA LEU A 65 7.77 18.06 7.07
C LEU A 65 8.07 19.12 6.01
N THR A 66 7.39 20.27 6.03
CA THR A 66 7.78 21.42 5.19
C THR A 66 8.82 22.32 5.86
N GLY A 67 9.24 22.01 7.09
CA GLY A 67 10.34 22.70 7.76
C GLY A 67 11.72 22.32 7.21
N PRO A 68 12.81 22.97 7.68
CA PRO A 68 14.16 22.75 7.17
C PRO A 68 14.69 21.31 7.28
N ALA A 69 14.22 20.56 8.28
CA ALA A 69 14.60 19.16 8.45
C ALA A 69 13.93 18.22 7.43
N GLY A 70 12.83 18.64 6.80
CA GLY A 70 12.05 17.80 5.90
C GLY A 70 11.65 16.48 6.54
N LEU A 71 11.85 15.38 5.80
CA LEU A 71 11.57 14.02 6.30
C LEU A 71 12.45 13.62 7.50
N ASN A 72 13.61 14.24 7.69
CA ASN A 72 14.49 13.94 8.83
C ASN A 72 13.89 14.37 10.17
N ALA A 73 12.80 15.15 10.18
CA ALA A 73 12.02 15.40 11.39
C ALA A 73 11.29 14.16 11.93
N LEU A 74 11.17 13.10 11.11
CA LEU A 74 10.58 11.80 11.49
C LEU A 74 11.62 10.68 11.57
N VAL A 75 12.92 11.01 11.57
CA VAL A 75 13.98 10.02 11.79
C VAL A 75 14.17 9.81 13.29
N ARG A 76 14.18 8.56 13.72
CA ARG A 76 14.27 8.22 15.15
C ARG A 76 15.62 8.62 15.73
N PRO A 77 15.70 8.92 17.04
CA PRO A 77 16.97 9.21 17.70
C PRO A 77 18.03 8.12 17.46
N GLY A 78 19.24 8.54 17.09
CA GLY A 78 20.38 7.63 16.86
C GLY A 78 20.41 6.95 15.49
N ALA A 79 19.38 7.11 14.65
CA ALA A 79 19.45 6.69 13.25
C ALA A 79 20.22 7.71 12.39
N GLN A 80 20.85 7.24 11.32
CA GLN A 80 21.45 8.13 10.34
C GLN A 80 20.35 8.93 9.61
N PRO A 81 20.56 10.23 9.37
CA PRO A 81 19.63 11.02 8.55
C PRO A 81 19.45 10.44 7.16
N LEU A 82 18.24 10.51 6.64
CA LEU A 82 17.91 10.15 5.27
C LEU A 82 18.42 11.24 4.31
N THR A 83 19.07 10.79 3.24
CA THR A 83 19.43 11.67 2.11
C THR A 83 18.19 11.94 1.27
N MET A 84 17.70 13.18 1.28
CA MET A 84 16.61 13.61 0.41
C MET A 84 17.15 14.16 -0.90
N LEU A 85 16.64 13.67 -2.03
CA LEU A 85 17.00 14.15 -3.37
C LEU A 85 16.22 15.41 -3.77
N ARG A 86 15.21 15.79 -2.99
CA ARG A 86 14.41 16.99 -3.17
C ARG A 86 13.71 17.35 -1.86
N GLU A 87 13.32 18.61 -1.72
CA GLU A 87 12.48 19.05 -0.59
C GLU A 87 11.10 18.37 -0.61
N VAL A 88 10.48 18.27 0.56
CA VAL A 88 9.11 17.75 0.69
C VAL A 88 8.14 18.75 0.06
N ARG A 89 7.39 18.28 -0.94
CA ARG A 89 6.29 19.04 -1.52
C ARG A 89 4.99 18.66 -0.84
N ALA A 90 4.16 19.64 -0.56
CA ALA A 90 2.91 19.44 0.15
C ALA A 90 1.75 20.08 -0.60
N ASP A 91 0.69 19.31 -0.87
CA ASP A 91 -0.56 19.80 -1.48
C ASP A 91 -1.78 19.32 -0.69
N GLN A 92 -3.00 19.47 -1.20
CA GLN A 92 -4.19 19.04 -0.47
C GLN A 92 -4.34 17.50 -0.34
N TYR A 93 -3.61 16.73 -1.16
CA TYR A 93 -3.72 15.29 -1.30
C TYR A 93 -2.58 14.54 -0.62
N GLY A 94 -1.43 15.16 -0.38
CA GLY A 94 -0.32 14.45 0.23
C GLY A 94 0.97 15.25 0.40
N LEU A 95 1.95 14.58 0.97
CA LEU A 95 3.32 15.04 1.17
C LEU A 95 4.25 14.12 0.37
N ARG A 96 5.12 14.66 -0.47
CA ARG A 96 5.91 13.87 -1.43
C ARG A 96 7.37 14.29 -1.45
N THR A 97 8.26 13.32 -1.42
CA THR A 97 9.70 13.52 -1.64
C THR A 97 10.32 12.30 -2.33
N THR A 98 11.64 12.32 -2.49
CA THR A 98 12.43 11.17 -2.93
C THR A 98 13.62 11.06 -2.01
N VAL A 99 13.77 9.88 -1.40
CA VAL A 99 14.93 9.56 -0.57
C VAL A 99 15.91 8.72 -1.36
N GLN A 100 17.19 8.80 -1.03
CA GLN A 100 18.23 7.95 -1.58
C GLN A 100 18.68 6.93 -0.55
N MET A 101 18.82 5.67 -0.97
CA MET A 101 19.42 4.61 -0.17
C MET A 101 20.30 3.74 -1.06
N ASP A 102 21.55 3.53 -0.67
CA ASP A 102 22.54 2.77 -1.45
C ASP A 102 22.63 3.20 -2.92
N GLY A 103 22.60 4.52 -3.17
CA GLY A 103 22.65 5.13 -4.50
C GLY A 103 21.32 5.16 -5.26
N GLU A 104 20.31 4.39 -4.84
CA GLU A 104 19.02 4.28 -5.52
C GLU A 104 17.98 5.25 -4.97
N ALA A 105 17.16 5.79 -5.87
CA ALA A 105 16.06 6.70 -5.54
C ALA A 105 14.79 5.92 -5.18
N ILE A 106 14.17 6.26 -4.04
CA ILE A 106 12.90 5.69 -3.57
C ILE A 106 11.91 6.83 -3.41
N LYS A 107 10.77 6.76 -4.10
CA LYS A 107 9.70 7.74 -3.90
C LYS A 107 9.07 7.50 -2.53
N PHE A 108 8.81 8.59 -1.83
CA PHE A 108 8.17 8.58 -0.52
C PHE A 108 6.95 9.49 -0.57
N GLU A 109 5.81 8.95 -0.17
CA GLU A 109 4.53 9.66 -0.17
C GLU A 109 3.79 9.43 1.15
N ILE A 110 3.23 10.49 1.72
CA ILE A 110 2.17 10.42 2.73
C ILE A 110 0.89 10.91 2.06
N VAL A 111 -0.06 10.02 1.83
CA VAL A 111 -1.36 10.29 1.21
C VAL A 111 -2.35 10.72 2.29
N ARG A 112 -3.08 11.81 2.03
CA ARG A 112 -4.27 12.18 2.80
C ARG A 112 -5.45 11.33 2.32
N GLU A 113 -5.81 10.32 3.09
CA GLU A 113 -6.92 9.40 2.77
C GLU A 113 -8.24 9.98 3.27
N ALA A 114 -9.00 10.61 2.38
CA ALA A 114 -10.28 11.23 2.71
C ALA A 114 -11.50 10.31 2.47
N ARG A 115 -11.31 9.13 1.86
CA ARG A 115 -12.43 8.25 1.46
C ARG A 115 -12.89 7.34 2.59
N MET A 116 -12.00 7.03 3.55
CA MET A 116 -12.31 6.17 4.68
C MET A 116 -11.48 6.54 5.90
N GLU A 117 -12.07 6.39 7.09
CA GLU A 117 -11.33 6.43 8.35
C GLU A 117 -10.47 5.17 8.49
N LEU A 118 -9.22 5.34 8.92
CA LEU A 118 -8.30 4.23 9.17
C LEU A 118 -8.48 3.70 10.60
N GLU A 119 -8.56 2.39 10.76
CA GLU A 119 -8.62 1.76 12.09
C GLU A 119 -7.26 1.85 12.79
N THR A 120 -7.28 1.95 14.12
CA THR A 120 -6.05 1.89 14.91
C THR A 120 -5.39 0.53 14.73
N PRO A 121 -4.13 0.45 14.27
CA PRO A 121 -3.43 -0.81 14.11
C PRO A 121 -3.15 -1.49 15.45
N ALA A 122 -3.12 -2.82 15.42
CA ALA A 122 -2.64 -3.61 16.55
C ALA A 122 -1.12 -3.48 16.70
N ASN A 123 -0.57 -3.91 17.84
CA ASN A 123 0.86 -3.78 18.09
C ASN A 123 1.72 -4.68 17.19
N ASP A 124 1.14 -5.74 16.62
CA ASP A 124 1.75 -6.64 15.63
C ASP A 124 1.56 -6.16 14.17
N ASP A 125 0.78 -5.12 13.95
CA ASP A 125 0.67 -4.43 12.65
C ASP A 125 1.87 -3.51 12.44
N VAL A 126 3.04 -4.12 12.32
CA VAL A 126 4.33 -3.43 12.18
C VAL A 126 5.18 -4.09 11.10
N VAL A 127 5.88 -3.28 10.31
CA VAL A 127 6.93 -3.72 9.38
C VAL A 127 8.13 -2.82 9.61
N CYS A 128 9.32 -3.41 9.82
CA CYS A 128 10.57 -2.66 10.02
C CYS A 128 10.52 -1.60 11.15
N GLY A 129 9.70 -1.81 12.17
CA GLY A 129 9.55 -0.87 13.28
C GLY A 129 8.57 0.29 13.02
N VAL A 130 7.89 0.34 11.87
CA VAL A 130 6.81 1.30 11.61
C VAL A 130 5.45 0.62 11.60
N HIS A 131 4.44 1.29 12.15
CA HIS A 131 3.07 0.80 12.15
C HIS A 131 2.47 0.80 10.74
N THR A 132 1.76 -0.26 10.38
CA THR A 132 1.11 -0.42 9.09
C THR A 132 -0.38 -0.12 9.18
N LEU A 133 -1.03 0.04 8.03
CA LEU A 133 -2.48 -0.13 7.94
C LEU A 133 -2.91 -1.48 8.52
N THR A 134 -4.12 -1.57 9.07
CA THR A 134 -4.71 -2.87 9.42
C THR A 134 -4.90 -3.72 8.16
N PRO A 135 -4.96 -5.07 8.26
CA PRO A 135 -5.30 -5.91 7.11
C PRO A 135 -6.66 -5.55 6.48
N LEU A 136 -7.61 -5.04 7.29
CA LEU A 136 -8.88 -4.53 6.81
C LEU A 136 -8.68 -3.30 5.89
N ASP A 137 -7.90 -2.33 6.35
CA ASP A 137 -7.68 -1.06 5.62
C ASP A 137 -6.76 -1.23 4.41
N MET A 138 -5.80 -2.15 4.46
CA MET A 138 -5.04 -2.57 3.29
C MET A 138 -5.97 -3.12 2.21
N ALA A 139 -6.93 -3.97 2.57
CA ALA A 139 -7.88 -4.52 1.61
C ALA A 139 -8.89 -3.46 1.12
N ALA A 140 -9.42 -2.62 2.01
CA ALA A 140 -10.37 -1.57 1.64
C ALA A 140 -9.74 -0.53 0.71
N SER A 141 -8.52 -0.05 1.01
CA SER A 141 -7.78 0.88 0.14
C SER A 141 -7.48 0.26 -1.23
N LYS A 142 -7.18 -1.04 -1.29
CA LYS A 142 -6.96 -1.76 -2.55
C LYS A 142 -8.22 -1.92 -3.38
N LEU A 143 -9.36 -2.15 -2.73
CA LEU A 143 -10.66 -2.20 -3.41
C LEU A 143 -11.02 -0.83 -4.03
N LEU A 144 -10.80 0.27 -3.30
CA LEU A 144 -10.98 1.62 -3.83
C LEU A 144 -10.05 1.89 -5.01
N ALA A 145 -8.75 1.62 -4.85
CA ALA A 145 -7.78 1.78 -5.93
C ALA A 145 -8.13 0.93 -7.16
N ASN A 146 -8.61 -0.30 -6.97
CA ASN A 146 -9.08 -1.13 -8.08
C ASN A 146 -10.28 -0.47 -8.80
N SER A 147 -11.27 0.03 -8.05
CA SER A 147 -12.43 0.71 -8.65
C SER A 147 -11.99 1.95 -9.45
N ASP A 148 -10.99 2.69 -8.97
CA ASP A 148 -10.45 3.86 -9.68
C ASP A 148 -9.77 3.51 -11.01
N ARG A 149 -9.07 2.37 -11.11
CA ARG A 149 -8.10 2.14 -12.20
C ARG A 149 -7.98 0.72 -12.75
N TRP A 150 -8.92 -0.18 -12.50
CA TRP A 150 -8.84 -1.58 -12.98
C TRP A 150 -8.70 -1.70 -14.51
N ALA A 151 -9.22 -0.72 -15.25
CA ALA A 151 -9.16 -0.69 -16.71
C ALA A 151 -7.80 -0.19 -17.26
N ASP A 152 -6.96 0.42 -16.43
CA ASP A 152 -5.66 0.96 -16.85
C ASP A 152 -4.61 -0.17 -16.97
N ASP A 153 -4.06 -0.35 -18.17
CA ASP A 153 -3.02 -1.34 -18.42
C ASP A 153 -1.69 -1.00 -17.74
N SER A 154 -1.43 0.28 -17.46
CA SER A 154 -0.21 0.73 -16.82
C SER A 154 -0.08 0.27 -15.37
N VAL A 155 -1.21 -0.11 -14.73
CA VAL A 155 -1.22 -0.61 -13.34
C VAL A 155 -1.05 -2.12 -13.23
N PHE A 156 -1.02 -2.85 -14.35
CA PHE A 156 -0.78 -4.29 -14.40
C PHE A 156 -1.68 -5.11 -13.46
N SER A 157 -2.94 -4.69 -13.29
CA SER A 157 -3.92 -5.33 -12.38
C SER A 157 -3.41 -5.56 -10.95
N ARG A 158 -2.43 -4.77 -10.51
CA ARG A 158 -1.73 -4.98 -9.24
C ARG A 158 -2.66 -4.98 -8.03
N ASP A 159 -3.74 -4.21 -8.08
CA ASP A 159 -4.68 -4.10 -6.96
C ASP A 159 -5.47 -5.40 -6.73
N VAL A 160 -5.93 -6.07 -7.79
CA VAL A 160 -6.55 -7.41 -7.68
C VAL A 160 -5.55 -8.46 -7.24
N ILE A 161 -4.32 -8.40 -7.79
CA ILE A 161 -3.26 -9.34 -7.44
C ILE A 161 -2.90 -9.18 -5.96
N ASP A 162 -2.77 -7.95 -5.46
CA ASP A 162 -2.52 -7.68 -4.04
C ASP A 162 -3.64 -8.23 -3.16
N LEU A 163 -4.91 -7.93 -3.48
CA LEU A 163 -6.07 -8.47 -2.77
C LEU A 163 -6.04 -10.01 -2.69
N ALA A 164 -5.68 -10.66 -3.81
CA ALA A 164 -5.58 -12.11 -3.88
C ALA A 164 -4.42 -12.66 -3.03
N MET A 165 -3.28 -11.96 -3.02
CA MET A 165 -2.07 -12.39 -2.35
C MET A 165 -2.10 -12.16 -0.84
N MET A 166 -2.86 -11.17 -0.36
CA MET A 166 -3.14 -11.00 1.08
C MET A 166 -3.80 -12.23 1.71
N GLY A 167 -4.57 -13.01 0.93
CA GLY A 167 -5.13 -14.29 1.39
C GLY A 167 -6.04 -14.20 2.62
N LEU A 168 -6.69 -13.04 2.84
CA LEU A 168 -7.47 -12.78 4.05
C LEU A 168 -8.66 -13.75 4.20
N PRO A 169 -9.13 -14.02 5.43
CA PRO A 169 -10.37 -14.77 5.64
C PRO A 169 -11.59 -14.06 5.01
N LEU A 170 -12.54 -14.83 4.45
CA LEU A 170 -13.73 -14.28 3.79
C LEU A 170 -14.53 -13.27 4.64
N PRO A 171 -14.74 -13.49 5.96
CA PRO A 171 -15.42 -12.50 6.80
C PRO A 171 -14.71 -11.14 6.83
N LEU A 172 -13.37 -11.13 6.84
CA LEU A 172 -12.58 -9.91 6.82
C LEU A 172 -12.63 -9.23 5.46
N GLN A 173 -12.56 -9.99 4.36
CA GLN A 173 -12.75 -9.45 3.01
C GLN A 173 -14.13 -8.80 2.84
N ARG A 174 -15.19 -9.40 3.39
CA ARG A 174 -16.55 -8.82 3.36
C ARG A 174 -16.62 -7.51 4.12
N ARG A 175 -15.97 -7.41 5.28
CA ARG A 175 -15.84 -6.14 6.01
C ARG A 175 -15.08 -5.10 5.20
N ALA A 176 -13.99 -5.48 4.53
CA ALA A 176 -13.21 -4.58 3.68
C ALA A 176 -14.04 -4.05 2.51
N LEU A 177 -14.81 -4.93 1.86
CA LEU A 177 -15.75 -4.55 0.81
C LEU A 177 -16.80 -3.58 1.31
N ALA A 178 -17.49 -3.91 2.40
CA ALA A 178 -18.48 -3.02 2.99
C ALA A 178 -17.89 -1.66 3.36
N LYS A 179 -16.64 -1.63 3.86
CA LYS A 179 -15.92 -0.38 4.17
C LYS A 179 -15.65 0.44 2.91
N ALA A 180 -15.18 -0.18 1.83
CA ALA A 180 -14.96 0.50 0.55
C ALA A 180 -16.27 0.96 -0.11
N GLU A 181 -17.34 0.17 0.00
CA GLU A 181 -18.67 0.51 -0.53
C GLU A 181 -19.31 1.70 0.20
N LYS A 182 -18.93 1.99 1.44
CA LYS A 182 -19.35 3.26 2.09
C LYS A 182 -18.85 4.48 1.33
N ALA A 183 -17.69 4.41 0.68
CA ALA A 183 -17.12 5.50 -0.07
C ALA A 183 -17.67 5.55 -1.51
N TYR A 184 -17.62 4.42 -2.23
CA TYR A 184 -17.87 4.37 -3.68
C TYR A 184 -19.17 3.63 -4.06
N GLY A 185 -19.93 3.17 -3.07
CA GLY A 185 -21.15 2.40 -3.28
C GLY A 185 -20.89 1.06 -3.97
N PRO A 186 -21.92 0.46 -4.61
CA PRO A 186 -21.84 -0.86 -5.21
C PRO A 186 -20.91 -0.95 -6.44
N ALA A 187 -20.28 0.17 -6.86
CA ALA A 187 -19.28 0.16 -7.91
C ALA A 187 -18.08 -0.72 -7.55
N VAL A 188 -17.68 -0.74 -6.28
CA VAL A 188 -16.52 -1.51 -5.81
C VAL A 188 -16.62 -2.99 -6.17
N ALA A 189 -17.75 -3.63 -5.87
CA ALA A 189 -17.97 -5.04 -6.20
C ALA A 189 -18.05 -5.28 -7.72
N ARG A 190 -18.71 -4.38 -8.47
CA ARG A 190 -18.82 -4.49 -9.93
C ARG A 190 -17.45 -4.37 -10.61
N ASP A 191 -16.64 -3.43 -10.19
CA ASP A 191 -15.33 -3.18 -10.78
C ASP A 191 -14.33 -4.28 -10.40
N LEU A 192 -14.42 -4.84 -9.18
CA LEU A 192 -13.67 -6.04 -8.82
C LEU A 192 -14.05 -7.21 -9.73
N THR A 193 -15.35 -7.38 -10.03
CA THR A 193 -15.82 -8.43 -10.96
C THR A 193 -15.17 -8.28 -12.33
N LYS A 194 -15.28 -7.07 -12.93
CA LYS A 194 -14.68 -6.76 -14.23
C LYS A 194 -13.17 -6.96 -14.25
N ALA A 195 -12.48 -6.59 -13.18
CA ALA A 195 -11.04 -6.75 -13.07
C ALA A 195 -10.63 -8.23 -13.04
N ILE A 196 -11.38 -9.09 -12.34
CA ILE A 196 -11.17 -10.54 -12.33
C ILE A 196 -11.49 -11.16 -13.70
N ASP A 197 -12.61 -10.78 -14.32
CA ASP A 197 -13.01 -11.25 -15.65
C ASP A 197 -11.94 -10.92 -16.69
N ARG A 198 -11.42 -9.68 -16.65
CA ARG A 198 -10.33 -9.25 -17.53
C ARG A 198 -9.07 -10.10 -17.40
N LEU A 199 -8.69 -10.47 -16.18
CA LEU A 199 -7.55 -11.37 -15.93
C LEU A 199 -7.80 -12.79 -16.44
N GLN A 200 -9.07 -13.22 -16.52
CA GLN A 200 -9.49 -14.51 -17.05
C GLN A 200 -9.49 -14.55 -18.58
N GLU A 201 -10.08 -13.53 -19.20
CA GLU A 201 -10.48 -13.53 -20.61
C GLU A 201 -9.36 -13.02 -21.50
N ARG A 202 -8.51 -12.10 -21.00
CA ARG A 202 -7.42 -11.54 -21.79
C ARG A 202 -6.23 -12.49 -21.81
N GLN A 203 -6.09 -13.21 -22.91
CA GLN A 203 -5.00 -14.16 -23.13
C GLN A 203 -3.62 -13.51 -22.87
N GLY A 204 -2.80 -14.19 -22.04
CA GLY A 204 -1.43 -13.76 -21.70
C GLY A 204 -1.31 -12.56 -20.77
N TRP A 205 -2.43 -11.94 -20.35
CA TRP A 205 -2.39 -10.73 -19.53
C TRP A 205 -1.85 -10.99 -18.12
N LEU A 206 -2.27 -12.09 -17.47
CA LEU A 206 -1.79 -12.45 -16.14
C LEU A 206 -0.28 -12.68 -16.14
N GLU A 207 0.26 -13.39 -17.13
CA GLU A 207 1.70 -13.59 -17.32
C GLU A 207 2.45 -12.27 -17.48
N ARG A 208 1.89 -11.33 -18.26
CA ARG A 208 2.47 -10.00 -18.42
C ARG A 208 2.50 -9.23 -17.10
N CYS A 209 1.42 -9.30 -16.30
CA CYS A 209 1.37 -8.69 -14.97
C CYS A 209 2.43 -9.30 -14.04
N MET A 210 2.54 -10.63 -14.03
CA MET A 210 3.55 -11.35 -13.23
C MET A 210 4.98 -10.95 -13.62
N LYS A 211 5.27 -10.87 -14.93
CA LYS A 211 6.59 -10.44 -15.42
C LYS A 211 6.89 -8.99 -15.02
N ALA A 212 5.92 -8.09 -15.19
CA ALA A 212 6.08 -6.66 -14.88
C ALA A 212 6.37 -6.42 -13.39
N MET A 213 5.88 -7.28 -12.50
CA MET A 213 6.09 -7.19 -11.06
C MET A 213 7.11 -8.20 -10.52
N ALA A 214 7.90 -8.82 -11.40
CA ALA A 214 8.94 -9.80 -11.08
C ALA A 214 8.48 -10.92 -10.13
N MET A 215 7.27 -11.47 -10.38
CA MET A 215 6.68 -12.54 -9.57
C MET A 215 7.27 -13.91 -9.94
N THR A 216 7.51 -14.76 -8.94
CA THR A 216 8.15 -16.08 -9.11
C THR A 216 7.21 -17.26 -8.87
N LEU A 217 6.05 -17.04 -8.25
CA LEU A 217 5.08 -18.11 -8.00
C LEU A 217 4.46 -18.63 -9.31
N PRO A 218 4.02 -19.90 -9.36
CA PRO A 218 3.35 -20.44 -10.53
C PRO A 218 2.05 -19.69 -10.85
N LYS A 219 1.81 -19.41 -12.14
CA LYS A 219 0.58 -18.75 -12.63
C LYS A 219 -0.69 -19.43 -12.10
N ALA A 220 -0.72 -20.76 -12.06
CA ALA A 220 -1.87 -21.53 -11.58
C ALA A 220 -2.21 -21.21 -10.12
N VAL A 221 -1.20 -21.05 -9.26
CA VAL A 221 -1.38 -20.70 -7.84
C VAL A 221 -1.93 -19.29 -7.71
N LEU A 222 -1.36 -18.33 -8.45
CA LEU A 222 -1.86 -16.96 -8.47
C LEU A 222 -3.32 -16.91 -8.96
N TRP A 223 -3.62 -17.62 -10.05
CA TRP A 223 -4.96 -17.69 -10.61
C TRP A 223 -5.98 -18.30 -9.64
N GLN A 224 -5.60 -19.34 -8.90
CA GLN A 224 -6.45 -19.93 -7.86
C GLN A 224 -6.79 -18.90 -6.75
N LYS A 225 -5.81 -18.10 -6.32
CA LYS A 225 -6.02 -17.03 -5.34
C LYS A 225 -6.94 -15.94 -5.89
N ILE A 226 -6.71 -15.47 -7.11
CA ILE A 226 -7.56 -14.46 -7.78
C ILE A 226 -9.00 -14.96 -7.91
N ARG A 227 -9.20 -16.21 -8.38
CA ARG A 227 -10.54 -16.81 -8.48
C ARG A 227 -11.25 -16.93 -7.14
N SER A 228 -10.49 -17.12 -6.05
CA SER A 228 -11.07 -17.21 -4.71
C SER A 228 -11.70 -15.88 -4.26
N LEU A 229 -11.26 -14.73 -4.79
CA LEU A 229 -11.90 -13.44 -4.56
C LEU A 229 -13.34 -13.41 -5.09
N ARG A 230 -13.73 -14.25 -6.06
CA ARG A 230 -15.13 -14.32 -6.51
C ARG A 230 -16.09 -14.77 -5.39
N LYS A 231 -15.60 -15.42 -4.33
CA LYS A 231 -16.42 -15.76 -3.16
C LYS A 231 -16.92 -14.51 -2.43
N LEU A 232 -16.16 -13.40 -2.51
CA LEU A 232 -16.54 -12.10 -1.96
C LEU A 232 -17.77 -11.51 -2.66
N LEU A 233 -17.94 -11.84 -3.95
CA LEU A 233 -18.99 -11.28 -4.82
C LEU A 233 -20.31 -12.06 -4.75
N LYS A 234 -20.36 -13.18 -4.01
CA LYS A 234 -21.59 -13.94 -3.83
C LYS A 234 -22.49 -13.24 -2.81
N PRO A 235 -23.82 -13.18 -3.02
CA PRO A 235 -24.76 -12.75 -2.01
C PRO A 235 -24.53 -13.53 -0.71
N VAL A 236 -24.67 -12.84 0.44
CA VAL A 236 -24.64 -13.45 1.77
C VAL A 236 -25.98 -14.13 2.03
#